data_AF-A0A4Q6DT87-F1
#
_entry.id   AF-A0A4Q6DT87-F1
#
_cell.length_a   1.000
_cell.length_b   1.000
_cell.length_c   1.000
_cell.angle_alpha   90.00
_cell.angle_beta   90.00
_cell.angle_gamma   90.00
#
_symmetry.space_group_name_H-M   'P 1'
#
loop_
_entity.id
_entity.type
_entity.pdbx_description
1 polymer ?
#
loop_
_entity_poly.entity_id
_entity_poly.type
_entity_poly.pdbx_seq_one_letter_code
_entity_poly.pdbx_strand_id
1 'polypeptide(L)'
;KIFAALPKNTKLRDPAPETLKFASEAFASMPLEQLKNVFLFRELYGTPDDSNPEYFQVLFGFLQRQKGGPKERPDRQERCTEAVEDTFGMELDAELIPILFPKFPSDRMEKVAERVRASIVSGLEKNTWLSQTAKAEAIRKVSKADLMLVQPKREIDWHFLPVMTYDVTKPLTNQKRALQAQIDRELREVKSKRNRREWSMSPLTVNAYYSPTNNQFVLPLGILQFPVFDPKMSDVENLGAIGVIVGHELGHGIDDSGSKYDHQGRVRNWKTAEDKKDFDARAQKFVDLFNGYGHNGELTLGENIGDHEGVTFAFDAAFPDASKAKPEDVQKFFTA
;
A
#
# COMPACT_ATOMS: atom_id res chain seq x y z
N LYS A 1 -21.83 -21.24 0.67
CA LYS A 1 -22.12 -20.75 2.04
C LYS A 1 -21.74 -19.27 2.20
N ILE A 2 -20.52 -18.84 1.82
CA ILE A 2 -20.07 -17.42 1.87
C ILE A 2 -21.08 -16.44 1.23
N PHE A 3 -21.48 -16.66 -0.03
CA PHE A 3 -22.45 -15.78 -0.69
C PHE A 3 -23.88 -15.83 -0.12
N ALA A 4 -24.23 -16.87 0.64
CA ALA A 4 -25.56 -16.95 1.28
C ALA A 4 -25.71 -15.93 2.42
N ALA A 5 -24.59 -15.43 2.96
CA ALA A 5 -24.59 -14.38 3.96
C ALA A 5 -24.84 -12.98 3.37
N LEU A 6 -24.71 -12.80 2.04
CA LEU A 6 -24.87 -11.51 1.38
C LEU A 6 -26.33 -11.26 0.97
N PRO A 7 -26.80 -9.99 1.00
CA PRO A 7 -28.07 -9.62 0.38
C PRO A 7 -28.13 -10.05 -1.10
N LYS A 8 -29.28 -10.54 -1.57
CA LYS A 8 -29.43 -11.02 -2.96
C LYS A 8 -29.15 -9.95 -4.02
N ASN A 9 -29.31 -8.68 -3.69
CA ASN A 9 -29.09 -7.53 -4.57
C ASN A 9 -27.73 -6.85 -4.36
N THR A 10 -26.79 -7.50 -3.64
CA THR A 10 -25.42 -6.99 -3.50
C THR A 10 -24.78 -6.87 -4.88
N LYS A 11 -24.37 -5.64 -5.21
CA LYS A 11 -23.60 -5.39 -6.43
C LYS A 11 -22.19 -5.91 -6.25
N LEU A 12 -21.72 -6.72 -7.19
CA LEU A 12 -20.35 -7.23 -7.23
C LEU A 12 -19.58 -6.47 -8.31
N ARG A 13 -18.34 -6.09 -8.00
CA ARG A 13 -17.40 -5.58 -8.98
C ARG A 13 -16.57 -6.76 -9.47
N ASP A 14 -16.61 -7.00 -10.77
CA ASP A 14 -15.73 -7.95 -11.45
C ASP A 14 -14.61 -7.15 -12.14
N PRO A 15 -13.40 -7.12 -11.57
CA PRO A 15 -12.30 -6.34 -12.12
C PRO A 15 -11.67 -6.98 -13.37
N ALA A 16 -11.96 -8.26 -13.65
CA ALA A 16 -11.37 -9.01 -14.77
C ALA A 16 -12.41 -9.98 -15.36
N PRO A 17 -13.46 -9.47 -16.03
CA PRO A 17 -14.59 -10.28 -16.48
C PRO A 17 -14.23 -11.39 -17.46
N GLU A 18 -13.22 -11.16 -18.29
CA GLU A 18 -12.61 -12.17 -19.14
C GLU A 18 -12.04 -13.35 -18.34
N THR A 19 -11.50 -13.12 -17.14
CA THR A 19 -10.95 -14.18 -16.30
C THR A 19 -12.05 -15.05 -15.72
N LEU A 20 -13.16 -14.47 -15.23
CA LEU A 20 -14.29 -15.26 -14.73
C LEU A 20 -14.98 -16.03 -15.86
N LYS A 21 -15.11 -15.42 -17.03
CA LYS A 21 -15.62 -16.11 -18.23
C LYS A 21 -14.73 -17.31 -18.60
N PHE A 22 -13.42 -17.09 -18.71
CA PHE A 22 -12.46 -18.15 -18.98
C PHE A 22 -12.54 -19.27 -17.95
N ALA A 23 -12.55 -18.94 -16.65
CA ALA A 23 -12.65 -19.93 -15.59
C ALA A 23 -13.95 -20.74 -15.69
N SER A 24 -15.08 -20.10 -15.97
CA SER A 24 -16.37 -20.77 -16.16
C SER A 24 -16.33 -21.77 -17.34
N GLU A 25 -15.83 -21.34 -18.49
CA GLU A 25 -15.70 -22.18 -19.70
C GLU A 25 -14.72 -23.34 -19.50
N ALA A 26 -13.58 -23.05 -18.86
CA ALA A 26 -12.56 -24.04 -18.57
C ALA A 26 -13.07 -25.07 -17.55
N PHE A 27 -13.77 -24.66 -16.49
CA PHE A 27 -14.35 -25.57 -15.51
C PHE A 27 -15.49 -26.41 -16.07
N ALA A 28 -16.26 -25.89 -17.03
CA ALA A 28 -17.32 -26.64 -17.70
C ALA A 28 -16.79 -27.74 -18.63
N SER A 29 -15.58 -27.56 -19.18
CA SER A 29 -14.99 -28.47 -20.18
C SER A 29 -13.87 -29.37 -19.65
N MET A 30 -13.22 -29.01 -18.55
CA MET A 30 -12.14 -29.81 -17.96
C MET A 30 -12.66 -31.14 -17.37
N PRO A 31 -11.98 -32.28 -17.62
CA PRO A 31 -12.26 -33.53 -16.94
C PRO A 31 -12.18 -33.38 -15.42
N LEU A 32 -13.09 -34.04 -14.68
CA LEU A 32 -13.15 -33.97 -13.23
C LEU A 32 -11.81 -34.27 -12.54
N GLU A 33 -11.05 -35.24 -13.06
CA GLU A 33 -9.73 -35.58 -12.51
C GLU A 33 -8.71 -34.44 -12.65
N GLN A 34 -8.77 -33.66 -13.73
CA GLN A 34 -7.91 -32.48 -13.85
C GLN A 34 -8.31 -31.39 -12.85
N LEU A 35 -9.62 -31.17 -12.65
CA LEU A 35 -10.11 -30.23 -11.64
C LEU A 35 -9.68 -30.64 -10.23
N LYS A 36 -9.77 -31.94 -9.89
CA LYS A 36 -9.29 -32.47 -8.61
C LYS A 36 -7.79 -32.26 -8.45
N ASN A 37 -6.99 -32.47 -9.49
CA ASN A 37 -5.54 -32.27 -9.45
C ASN A 37 -5.17 -30.78 -9.24
N VAL A 38 -5.84 -29.87 -9.95
CA VAL A 38 -5.64 -28.42 -9.75
C VAL A 38 -6.03 -28.00 -8.34
N PHE A 39 -7.18 -28.48 -7.85
CA PHE A 39 -7.62 -28.23 -6.48
C PHE A 39 -6.63 -28.75 -5.45
N LEU A 40 -6.18 -30.01 -5.58
CA LEU A 40 -5.21 -30.61 -4.68
C LEU A 40 -3.89 -29.83 -4.67
N PHE A 41 -3.37 -29.46 -5.84
CA PHE A 41 -2.16 -28.64 -5.93
C PHE A 41 -2.34 -27.29 -5.23
N ARG A 42 -3.47 -26.60 -5.42
CA ARG A 42 -3.76 -25.32 -4.75
C ARG A 42 -3.84 -25.45 -3.24
N GLU A 43 -4.47 -26.51 -2.72
CA GLU A 43 -4.53 -26.77 -1.27
C GLU A 43 -3.16 -27.13 -0.69
N LEU A 44 -2.32 -27.84 -1.45
CA LEU A 44 -0.97 -28.21 -1.01
C LEU A 44 0.05 -27.09 -1.23
N TYR A 45 -0.20 -26.10 -2.08
CA TYR A 45 0.79 -25.05 -2.38
C TYR A 45 1.23 -24.27 -1.12
N GLY A 46 0.31 -24.01 -0.18
CA GLY A 46 0.56 -23.18 1.00
C GLY A 46 0.53 -23.90 2.36
N THR A 47 0.39 -25.23 2.41
CA THR A 47 0.01 -25.94 3.65
C THR A 47 1.05 -26.93 4.19
N PRO A 48 1.62 -27.84 3.38
CA PRO A 48 2.52 -28.90 3.83
C PRO A 48 3.94 -28.37 3.86
N ASP A 49 4.19 -27.60 4.90
CA ASP A 49 5.46 -26.98 5.13
C ASP A 49 6.43 -27.96 5.83
N ASP A 50 6.65 -27.78 7.13
CA ASP A 50 7.44 -28.71 7.95
C ASP A 50 6.77 -30.10 8.10
N SER A 51 5.48 -30.23 7.74
CA SER A 51 4.73 -31.49 7.80
C SER A 51 4.95 -32.40 6.59
N ASN A 52 5.54 -31.89 5.49
CA ASN A 52 5.91 -32.68 4.33
C ASN A 52 7.20 -32.11 3.68
N PRO A 53 8.37 -32.42 4.25
CA PRO A 53 9.63 -31.84 3.81
C PRO A 53 9.99 -32.21 2.36
N GLU A 54 9.60 -33.40 1.90
CA GLU A 54 9.87 -33.83 0.51
C GLU A 54 9.12 -32.94 -0.49
N TYR A 55 7.81 -32.75 -0.28
CA TYR A 55 7.00 -31.86 -1.09
C TYR A 55 7.54 -30.42 -1.06
N PHE A 56 7.85 -29.91 0.13
CA PHE A 56 8.42 -28.58 0.29
C PHE A 56 9.71 -28.42 -0.51
N GLN A 57 10.64 -29.38 -0.46
CA GLN A 57 11.91 -29.30 -1.19
C GLN A 57 11.71 -29.28 -2.71
N VAL A 58 10.76 -30.07 -3.24
CA VAL A 58 10.41 -30.04 -4.67
C VAL A 58 9.86 -28.68 -5.06
N LEU A 59 8.90 -28.15 -4.29
CA LEU A 59 8.28 -26.86 -4.56
C LEU A 59 9.28 -25.71 -4.44
N PHE A 60 10.07 -25.68 -3.37
CA PHE A 60 11.12 -24.68 -3.14
C PHE A 60 12.14 -24.68 -4.27
N GLY A 61 12.66 -25.86 -4.64
CA GLY A 61 13.60 -25.99 -5.76
C GLY A 61 12.99 -25.58 -7.11
N PHE A 62 11.70 -25.86 -7.35
CA PHE A 62 10.99 -25.38 -8.53
C PHE A 62 10.89 -23.85 -8.53
N LEU A 63 10.41 -23.24 -7.45
CA LEU A 63 10.22 -21.79 -7.33
C LEU A 63 11.56 -21.06 -7.44
N GLN A 64 12.62 -21.54 -6.78
CA GLN A 64 13.95 -20.96 -6.86
C GLN A 64 14.49 -20.96 -8.30
N ARG A 65 14.30 -22.06 -9.05
CA ARG A 65 14.72 -22.14 -10.46
C ARG A 65 13.90 -21.25 -11.40
N GLN A 66 12.60 -21.10 -11.14
CA GLN A 66 11.69 -20.42 -12.07
C GLN A 66 11.49 -18.93 -11.76
N LYS A 67 11.52 -18.55 -10.48
CA LYS A 67 11.23 -17.20 -9.99
C LYS A 67 12.40 -16.55 -9.25
N GLY A 68 13.50 -17.27 -9.06
CA GLY A 68 14.55 -16.86 -8.13
C GLY A 68 14.12 -17.03 -6.67
N GLY A 69 14.91 -16.50 -5.75
CA GLY A 69 14.65 -16.56 -4.31
C GLY A 69 15.92 -16.78 -3.50
N PRO A 70 15.81 -16.80 -2.16
CA PRO A 70 16.94 -17.05 -1.29
C PRO A 70 17.50 -18.46 -1.51
N LYS A 71 18.79 -18.65 -1.23
CA LYS A 71 19.47 -19.95 -1.35
C LYS A 71 18.88 -20.99 -0.40
N GLU A 72 18.56 -20.53 0.80
CA GLU A 72 18.03 -21.32 1.89
C GLU A 72 16.71 -20.69 2.33
N ARG A 73 15.90 -21.52 2.96
CA ARG A 73 14.64 -21.11 3.54
C ARG A 73 14.89 -20.36 4.85
N PRO A 74 14.11 -19.29 5.16
CA PRO A 74 14.08 -18.70 6.50
C PRO A 74 13.93 -19.73 7.60
N ASP A 75 14.57 -19.47 8.75
CA ASP A 75 14.51 -20.39 9.88
C ASP A 75 13.09 -20.47 10.46
N ARG A 76 12.87 -21.43 11.35
CA ARG A 76 11.52 -21.65 11.88
C ARG A 76 11.01 -20.48 12.72
N GLN A 77 11.89 -19.78 13.43
CA GLN A 77 11.48 -18.66 14.26
C GLN A 77 10.97 -17.52 13.39
N GLU A 78 11.73 -17.12 12.36
CA GLU A 78 11.33 -16.07 11.41
C GLU A 78 9.96 -16.36 10.79
N ARG A 79 9.77 -17.58 10.26
CA ARG A 79 8.49 -17.98 9.64
C ARG A 79 7.32 -18.03 10.62
N CYS A 80 7.58 -18.46 11.86
CA CYS A 80 6.54 -18.46 12.89
C CYS A 80 6.18 -17.04 13.32
N THR A 81 7.15 -16.12 13.34
CA THR A 81 6.92 -14.69 13.57
C THR A 81 6.07 -14.11 12.44
N GLU A 82 6.48 -14.29 11.17
CA GLU A 82 5.72 -13.82 10.00
C GLU A 82 4.29 -14.33 10.00
N ALA A 83 4.07 -15.63 10.26
CA ALA A 83 2.72 -16.20 10.29
C ALA A 83 1.83 -15.58 11.40
N VAL A 84 2.43 -15.18 12.52
CA VAL A 84 1.72 -14.53 13.63
C VAL A 84 1.48 -13.06 13.32
N GLU A 85 2.44 -12.35 12.71
CA GLU A 85 2.29 -10.98 12.23
C GLU A 85 1.23 -10.85 11.12
N ASP A 86 1.23 -11.74 10.14
CA ASP A 86 0.23 -11.79 9.06
C ASP A 86 -1.19 -12.00 9.59
N THR A 87 -1.32 -12.70 10.72
CA THR A 87 -2.63 -13.05 11.30
C THR A 87 -3.11 -12.04 12.34
N PHE A 88 -2.20 -11.54 13.19
CA PHE A 88 -2.49 -10.76 14.38
C PHE A 88 -1.72 -9.43 14.43
N GLY A 89 -1.23 -8.93 13.30
CA GLY A 89 -0.37 -7.74 13.25
C GLY A 89 -0.96 -6.53 13.97
N MET A 90 -2.27 -6.27 13.82
CA MET A 90 -2.92 -5.16 14.53
C MET A 90 -2.87 -5.35 16.05
N GLU A 91 -3.19 -6.54 16.55
CA GLU A 91 -3.20 -6.87 17.98
C GLU A 91 -1.78 -6.84 18.57
N LEU A 92 -0.81 -7.45 17.87
CA LEU A 92 0.58 -7.46 18.29
C LEU A 92 1.14 -6.04 18.39
N ASP A 93 0.89 -5.23 17.38
CA ASP A 93 1.38 -3.86 17.33
C ASP A 93 0.76 -3.01 18.43
N ALA A 94 -0.53 -3.17 18.71
CA ALA A 94 -1.20 -2.45 19.80
C ALA A 94 -0.52 -2.69 21.16
N GLU A 95 -0.04 -3.92 21.40
CA GLU A 95 0.68 -4.30 22.63
C GLU A 95 2.17 -3.89 22.59
N LEU A 96 2.82 -3.95 21.43
CA LEU A 96 4.26 -3.72 21.28
C LEU A 96 4.63 -2.25 21.15
N ILE A 97 3.79 -1.40 20.55
CA ILE A 97 4.11 0.03 20.33
C ILE A 97 4.47 0.75 21.64
N PRO A 98 3.72 0.60 22.76
CA PRO A 98 4.09 1.24 24.02
C PRO A 98 5.45 0.79 24.58
N ILE A 99 5.92 -0.41 24.20
CA ILE A 99 7.18 -1.00 24.64
C ILE A 99 8.33 -0.53 23.75
N LEU A 100 8.15 -0.60 22.43
CA LEU A 100 9.19 -0.32 21.45
C LEU A 100 9.37 1.19 21.20
N PHE A 101 8.29 1.96 21.27
CA PHE A 101 8.25 3.38 20.93
C PHE A 101 7.57 4.25 22.01
N PRO A 102 7.96 4.16 23.30
CA PRO A 102 7.25 4.82 24.41
C PRO A 102 7.22 6.36 24.34
N LYS A 103 8.09 6.97 23.52
CA LYS A 103 8.23 8.43 23.38
C LYS A 103 8.42 8.87 21.92
N PHE A 104 7.71 8.22 21.00
CA PHE A 104 7.80 8.60 19.59
C PHE A 104 7.36 10.07 19.38
N PRO A 105 8.17 10.91 18.71
CA PRO A 105 7.86 12.33 18.55
C PRO A 105 6.89 12.56 17.38
N SER A 106 5.64 12.13 17.55
CA SER A 106 4.58 12.23 16.52
C SER A 106 4.46 13.64 15.93
N ASP A 107 4.47 14.68 16.77
CA ASP A 107 4.37 16.08 16.33
C ASP A 107 5.43 16.49 15.31
N ARG A 108 6.65 15.94 15.41
CA ARG A 108 7.72 16.24 14.45
C ARG A 108 7.42 15.60 13.10
N MET A 109 6.96 14.34 13.09
CA MET A 109 6.56 13.67 11.86
C MET A 109 5.35 14.40 11.22
N GLU A 110 4.31 14.69 12.00
CA GLU A 110 3.11 15.39 11.50
C GLU A 110 3.48 16.73 10.83
N LYS A 111 4.45 17.48 11.38
CA LYS A 111 4.97 18.71 10.76
C LYS A 111 5.69 18.47 9.44
N VAL A 112 6.51 17.42 9.33
CA VAL A 112 7.17 17.08 8.06
C VAL A 112 6.12 16.75 7.00
N ALA A 113 5.14 15.92 7.34
CA ALA A 113 4.11 15.53 6.40
C ALA A 113 3.25 16.70 5.90
N GLU A 114 2.82 17.59 6.81
CA GLU A 114 2.04 18.77 6.42
C GLU A 114 2.90 19.78 5.63
N ARG A 115 4.22 19.88 5.89
CA ARG A 115 5.12 20.72 5.11
C ARG A 115 5.24 20.24 3.67
N VAL A 116 5.36 18.93 3.45
CA VAL A 116 5.38 18.33 2.10
C VAL A 116 4.03 18.50 1.41
N ARG A 117 2.91 18.25 2.10
CA ARG A 117 1.58 18.51 1.54
C ARG A 117 1.42 19.97 1.08
N ALA A 118 1.83 20.93 1.91
CA ALA A 118 1.75 22.35 1.57
C ALA A 118 2.58 22.68 0.32
N SER A 119 3.75 22.03 0.18
CA SER A 119 4.59 22.13 -1.02
C SER A 119 3.88 21.63 -2.28
N ILE A 120 3.24 20.45 -2.22
CA ILE A 120 2.45 19.90 -3.34
C ILE A 120 1.32 20.87 -3.72
N VAL A 121 0.58 21.39 -2.74
CA VAL A 121 -0.51 22.36 -2.98
C VAL A 121 0.03 23.62 -3.67
N SER A 122 1.15 24.18 -3.20
CA SER A 122 1.78 25.33 -3.83
C SER A 122 2.22 25.04 -5.27
N GLY A 123 2.75 23.84 -5.53
CA GLY A 123 3.07 23.38 -6.88
C GLY A 123 1.86 23.32 -7.81
N LEU A 124 0.74 22.79 -7.31
CA LEU A 124 -0.53 22.74 -8.05
C LEU A 124 -1.10 24.13 -8.32
N GLU A 125 -0.97 25.08 -7.39
CA GLU A 125 -1.37 26.47 -7.60
C GLU A 125 -0.60 27.13 -8.75
N LYS A 126 0.72 26.90 -8.80
CA LYS A 126 1.65 27.41 -9.83
C LYS A 126 1.57 26.65 -11.17
N ASN A 127 0.90 25.50 -11.20
CA ASN A 127 0.75 24.67 -12.40
C ASN A 127 0.14 25.47 -13.57
N THR A 128 0.72 25.38 -14.76
CA THR A 128 0.29 26.17 -15.93
C THR A 128 -0.39 25.36 -17.03
N TRP A 129 -0.47 24.04 -16.89
CA TRP A 129 -0.96 23.15 -17.94
C TRP A 129 -2.33 22.54 -17.63
N LEU A 130 -2.73 22.50 -16.36
CA LEU A 130 -4.08 22.11 -15.97
C LEU A 130 -5.06 23.28 -16.16
N SER A 131 -6.24 22.96 -16.66
CA SER A 131 -7.42 23.80 -16.61
C SER A 131 -7.73 24.21 -15.16
N GLN A 132 -8.42 25.35 -15.01
CA GLN A 132 -8.79 25.85 -13.68
C GLN A 132 -9.61 24.84 -12.87
N THR A 133 -10.50 24.08 -13.54
CA THR A 133 -11.34 23.07 -12.88
C THR A 133 -10.55 21.85 -12.43
N ALA A 134 -9.62 21.35 -13.26
CA ALA A 134 -8.80 20.20 -12.88
C ALA A 134 -7.79 20.56 -11.80
N LYS A 135 -7.19 21.76 -11.88
CA LYS A 135 -6.32 22.30 -10.83
C LYS A 135 -7.06 22.40 -9.49
N ALA A 136 -8.26 22.96 -9.47
CA ALA A 136 -9.05 23.08 -8.25
C ALA A 136 -9.42 21.72 -7.65
N GLU A 137 -9.69 20.71 -8.48
CA GLU A 137 -9.91 19.34 -8.00
C GLU A 137 -8.65 18.73 -7.40
N ALA A 138 -7.51 18.85 -8.09
CA ALA A 138 -6.22 18.31 -7.63
C ALA A 138 -5.81 18.92 -6.28
N ILE A 139 -5.91 20.25 -6.15
CA ILE A 139 -5.66 20.94 -4.87
C ILE A 139 -6.60 20.40 -3.79
N ARG A 140 -7.92 20.37 -4.07
CA ARG A 140 -8.91 19.87 -3.10
C ARG A 140 -8.63 18.42 -2.69
N LYS A 141 -8.15 17.59 -3.62
CA LYS A 141 -7.84 16.18 -3.37
C LYS A 141 -6.66 16.03 -2.41
N VAL A 142 -5.54 16.68 -2.71
CA VAL A 142 -4.33 16.64 -1.86
C VAL A 142 -4.59 17.28 -0.50
N SER A 143 -5.24 18.45 -0.46
CA SER A 143 -5.54 19.15 0.80
C SER A 143 -6.52 18.40 1.71
N LYS A 144 -7.45 17.61 1.13
CA LYS A 144 -8.44 16.83 1.89
C LYS A 144 -8.04 15.37 2.09
N ALA A 145 -6.83 14.98 1.73
CA ALA A 145 -6.38 13.63 2.03
C ALA A 145 -6.36 13.42 3.56
N ASP A 146 -6.89 12.30 4.05
CA ASP A 146 -6.74 11.95 5.46
C ASP A 146 -5.30 11.49 5.71
N LEU A 147 -4.54 12.21 6.54
CA LEU A 147 -3.22 11.73 7.00
C LEU A 147 -3.42 10.78 8.19
N MET A 148 -3.09 9.52 7.99
CA MET A 148 -3.14 8.47 9.01
C MET A 148 -1.72 8.12 9.41
N LEU A 149 -1.21 8.84 10.41
CA LEU A 149 0.20 8.81 10.77
C LEU A 149 0.39 7.98 12.05
N VAL A 150 1.48 7.24 12.10
CA VAL A 150 1.96 6.47 13.26
C VAL A 150 1.11 5.24 13.55
N GLN A 151 -0.14 5.43 14.00
CA GLN A 151 -1.03 4.34 14.40
C GLN A 151 -2.52 4.76 14.38
N PRO A 152 -3.46 3.80 14.41
CA PRO A 152 -4.88 4.09 14.51
C PRO A 152 -5.24 4.91 15.77
N LYS A 153 -6.02 6.00 15.57
CA LYS A 153 -6.49 6.88 16.66
C LYS A 153 -7.83 6.44 17.26
N ARG A 154 -8.55 5.52 16.62
CA ARG A 154 -9.86 5.02 17.06
C ARG A 154 -9.81 3.51 17.20
N GLU A 155 -10.48 2.97 18.21
CA GLU A 155 -10.58 1.52 18.46
C GLU A 155 -11.09 0.76 17.23
N ILE A 156 -12.12 1.29 16.54
CA ILE A 156 -12.68 0.66 15.34
C ILE A 156 -11.68 0.55 14.18
N ASP A 157 -10.66 1.40 14.13
CA ASP A 157 -9.66 1.39 13.06
C ASP A 157 -8.60 0.29 13.26
N TRP A 158 -8.51 -0.26 14.48
CA TRP A 158 -7.65 -1.41 14.80
C TRP A 158 -8.19 -2.75 14.29
N HIS A 159 -9.51 -2.83 14.12
CA HIS A 159 -10.21 -3.96 13.50
C HIS A 159 -9.78 -5.35 14.01
N PHE A 160 -9.48 -5.48 15.31
CA PHE A 160 -9.04 -6.73 15.93
C PHE A 160 -9.94 -7.92 15.58
N LEU A 161 -9.31 -9.08 15.39
CA LEU A 161 -9.97 -10.37 15.35
C LEU A 161 -10.68 -10.63 16.69
N PRO A 162 -11.81 -11.36 16.65
CA PRO A 162 -12.48 -11.78 17.87
C PRO A 162 -11.56 -12.68 18.71
N VAL A 163 -11.67 -12.55 20.03
CA VAL A 163 -10.97 -13.44 20.96
C VAL A 163 -11.39 -14.89 20.71
N MET A 164 -10.41 -15.77 20.51
CA MET A 164 -10.61 -17.17 20.19
C MET A 164 -9.63 -18.05 20.97
N THR A 165 -10.00 -19.32 21.17
CA THR A 165 -9.09 -20.33 21.72
C THR A 165 -8.27 -20.97 20.61
N TYR A 166 -6.96 -21.06 20.81
CA TYR A 166 -6.03 -21.71 19.91
C TYR A 166 -5.40 -22.93 20.59
N ASP A 167 -5.14 -23.97 19.79
CA ASP A 167 -4.53 -25.22 20.25
C ASP A 167 -3.10 -25.28 19.71
N VAL A 168 -2.10 -25.20 20.59
CA VAL A 168 -0.67 -25.18 20.20
C VAL A 168 -0.26 -26.42 19.42
N THR A 169 -1.01 -27.52 19.52
CA THR A 169 -0.76 -28.76 18.77
C THR A 169 -1.41 -28.76 17.38
N LYS A 170 -2.21 -27.75 17.03
CA LYS A 170 -2.99 -27.68 15.77
C LYS A 170 -2.82 -26.33 15.03
N PRO A 171 -1.59 -25.97 14.60
CA PRO A 171 -1.31 -24.70 13.94
C PRO A 171 -2.17 -24.46 12.68
N LEU A 172 -2.34 -25.47 11.83
CA LEU A 172 -3.17 -25.35 10.62
C LEU A 172 -4.65 -25.09 10.94
N THR A 173 -5.18 -25.70 12.01
CA THR A 173 -6.55 -25.45 12.46
C THR A 173 -6.69 -24.04 13.03
N ASN A 174 -5.66 -23.55 13.73
CA ASN A 174 -5.63 -22.18 14.25
C ASN A 174 -5.63 -21.15 13.12
N GLN A 175 -4.81 -21.35 12.08
CA GLN A 175 -4.77 -20.49 10.91
C GLN A 175 -6.11 -20.47 10.18
N LYS A 176 -6.72 -21.63 9.93
CA LYS A 176 -8.06 -21.73 9.32
C LYS A 176 -9.14 -21.03 10.15
N ARG A 177 -9.04 -21.11 11.48
CA ARG A 177 -9.95 -20.42 12.41
C ARG A 177 -9.82 -18.91 12.29
N ALA A 178 -8.59 -18.38 12.28
CA ALA A 178 -8.35 -16.95 12.12
C ALA A 178 -8.82 -16.42 10.75
N LEU A 179 -8.50 -17.13 9.67
CA LEU A 179 -8.98 -16.80 8.32
C LEU A 179 -10.52 -16.77 8.25
N GLN A 180 -11.20 -17.75 8.87
CA GLN A 180 -12.66 -17.75 8.92
C GLN A 180 -13.20 -16.55 9.68
N ALA A 181 -12.58 -16.14 10.79
CA ALA A 181 -12.99 -14.97 11.55
C ALA A 181 -12.83 -13.67 10.75
N GLN A 182 -11.76 -13.54 9.96
CA GLN A 182 -11.56 -12.42 9.03
C GLN A 182 -12.66 -12.40 7.94
N ILE A 183 -12.90 -13.53 7.27
CA ILE A 183 -13.97 -13.65 6.26
C ILE A 183 -15.33 -13.28 6.87
N ASP A 184 -15.63 -13.76 8.08
CA ASP A 184 -16.89 -13.44 8.76
C ASP A 184 -17.00 -11.95 9.10
N ARG A 185 -15.89 -11.27 9.41
CA ARG A 185 -15.85 -9.81 9.62
C ARG A 185 -16.17 -9.07 8.32
N GLU A 186 -15.45 -9.37 7.24
CA GLU A 186 -15.66 -8.74 5.93
C GLU A 186 -17.11 -8.93 5.44
N LEU A 187 -17.67 -10.13 5.58
CA LEU A 187 -19.07 -10.41 5.23
C LEU A 187 -20.08 -9.61 6.06
N ARG A 188 -19.78 -9.32 7.33
CA ARG A 188 -20.62 -8.42 8.16
C ARG A 188 -20.48 -6.97 7.70
N GLU A 189 -19.28 -6.53 7.34
CA GLU A 189 -19.00 -5.16 6.91
C GLU A 189 -19.67 -4.80 5.59
N VAL A 190 -19.88 -5.76 4.67
CA VAL A 190 -20.66 -5.55 3.44
C VAL A 190 -22.07 -4.97 3.73
N LYS A 191 -22.63 -5.23 4.91
CA LYS A 191 -23.97 -4.74 5.32
C LYS A 191 -23.90 -3.43 6.11
N SER A 192 -22.71 -2.96 6.45
CA SER A 192 -22.47 -1.81 7.32
C SER A 192 -22.05 -0.58 6.52
N LYS A 193 -22.06 0.59 7.17
CA LYS A 193 -21.42 1.77 6.59
C LYS A 193 -19.92 1.53 6.53
N ARG A 194 -19.31 1.79 5.37
CA ARG A 194 -17.86 1.67 5.16
C ARG A 194 -17.10 2.54 6.17
N ASN A 195 -16.11 1.95 6.85
CA ASN A 195 -15.12 2.72 7.60
C ASN A 195 -14.08 3.29 6.62
N ARG A 196 -14.04 4.61 6.47
CA ARG A 196 -13.10 5.28 5.54
C ARG A 196 -11.70 5.49 6.11
N ARG A 197 -11.51 5.25 7.41
CA ARG A 197 -10.21 5.42 8.10
C ARG A 197 -9.62 4.09 8.57
N GLU A 198 -10.15 2.98 8.07
CA GLU A 198 -9.56 1.66 8.29
C GLU A 198 -8.15 1.61 7.70
N TRP A 199 -7.27 0.88 8.36
CA TRP A 199 -5.90 0.67 7.94
C TRP A 199 -5.78 -0.66 7.19
N SER A 200 -5.02 -0.69 6.10
CA SER A 200 -4.69 -1.91 5.34
C SER A 200 -3.35 -2.54 5.74
N MET A 201 -2.62 -1.91 6.66
CA MET A 201 -1.34 -2.37 7.21
C MET A 201 -1.34 -2.14 8.71
N SER A 202 -0.63 -2.98 9.45
CA SER A 202 -0.45 -2.78 10.87
C SER A 202 0.57 -1.68 11.17
N PRO A 203 0.51 -1.00 12.31
CA PRO A 203 1.38 0.14 12.61
C PRO A 203 2.88 -0.13 12.59
N LEU A 204 3.36 -1.34 12.84
CA LEU A 204 4.78 -1.69 12.81
C LEU A 204 5.25 -2.22 11.44
N THR A 205 4.35 -2.26 10.45
CA THR A 205 4.74 -2.55 9.06
C THR A 205 5.74 -1.49 8.56
N VAL A 206 6.87 -1.92 7.99
CA VAL A 206 7.86 -1.04 7.35
C VAL A 206 7.43 -0.76 5.91
N ASN A 207 6.43 0.11 5.74
CA ASN A 207 5.94 0.53 4.44
C ASN A 207 5.14 1.84 4.56
N ALA A 208 4.64 2.37 3.46
CA ALA A 208 3.62 3.41 3.40
C ALA A 208 2.60 3.06 2.30
N TYR A 209 1.45 3.74 2.28
CA TYR A 209 0.54 3.63 1.13
C TYR A 209 -0.43 4.80 1.00
N TYR A 210 -0.94 4.94 -0.21
CA TYR A 210 -2.08 5.78 -0.53
C TYR A 210 -3.29 4.96 -1.01
N SER A 211 -4.48 5.29 -0.49
CA SER A 211 -5.75 4.68 -0.89
C SER A 211 -6.59 5.67 -1.70
N PRO A 212 -6.67 5.52 -3.04
CA PRO A 212 -7.47 6.41 -3.88
C PRO A 212 -8.96 6.41 -3.52
N THR A 213 -9.49 5.26 -3.08
CA THR A 213 -10.92 5.10 -2.76
C THR A 213 -11.32 5.71 -1.43
N ASN A 214 -10.37 5.96 -0.53
CA ASN A 214 -10.59 6.68 0.72
C ASN A 214 -10.09 8.14 0.65
N ASN A 215 -9.23 8.47 -0.32
CA ASN A 215 -8.43 9.70 -0.33
C ASN A 215 -7.63 9.80 0.98
N GLN A 216 -6.84 8.76 1.26
CA GLN A 216 -6.23 8.50 2.55
C GLN A 216 -4.76 8.13 2.33
N PHE A 217 -3.87 8.84 3.02
CA PHE A 217 -2.45 8.55 3.09
C PHE A 217 -2.16 7.90 4.44
N VAL A 218 -1.43 6.80 4.45
CA VAL A 218 -1.11 6.07 5.68
C VAL A 218 0.38 5.86 5.79
N LEU A 219 0.91 6.24 6.95
CA LEU A 219 2.32 6.12 7.29
C LEU A 219 2.44 5.42 8.66
N PRO A 220 2.57 4.09 8.68
CA PRO A 220 2.83 3.30 9.87
C PRO A 220 4.04 3.78 10.67
N LEU A 221 4.04 3.53 11.98
CA LEU A 221 5.18 3.77 12.86
C LEU A 221 6.41 2.93 12.51
N GLY A 222 6.23 1.73 11.96
CA GLY A 222 7.31 0.81 11.60
C GLY A 222 8.31 1.41 10.63
N ILE A 223 7.88 2.21 9.67
CA ILE A 223 8.79 2.89 8.73
C ILE A 223 9.47 4.13 9.35
N LEU A 224 8.99 4.64 10.49
CA LEU A 224 9.48 5.87 11.12
C LEU A 224 10.70 5.64 12.01
N GLN A 225 11.73 5.04 11.43
CA GLN A 225 13.02 4.75 12.05
C GLN A 225 14.17 5.06 11.08
N PHE A 226 15.40 5.13 11.60
CA PHE A 226 16.58 5.34 10.75
C PHE A 226 16.71 4.24 9.68
N PRO A 227 17.06 4.56 8.42
CA PRO A 227 17.45 5.89 7.91
C PRO A 227 16.29 6.80 7.49
N VAL A 228 15.06 6.31 7.49
CA VAL A 228 13.91 7.04 6.93
C VAL A 228 13.50 8.23 7.80
N PHE A 229 13.55 8.09 9.12
CA PHE A 229 13.25 9.17 10.06
C PHE A 229 14.14 9.08 11.30
N ASP A 230 14.79 10.18 11.65
CA ASP A 230 15.48 10.34 12.94
C ASP A 230 15.13 11.73 13.53
N PRO A 231 14.59 11.79 14.75
CA PRO A 231 14.40 13.05 15.47
C PRO A 231 15.68 13.88 15.68
N LYS A 232 16.86 13.30 15.48
CA LYS A 232 18.17 13.97 15.57
C LYS A 232 18.67 14.47 14.21
N MET A 233 18.15 13.95 13.09
CA MET A 233 18.44 14.50 11.76
C MET A 233 17.93 15.93 11.65
N SER A 234 18.61 16.73 10.83
CA SER A 234 18.12 18.06 10.46
C SER A 234 16.77 17.97 9.73
N ASP A 235 16.05 19.09 9.65
CA ASP A 235 14.79 19.12 8.92
C ASP A 235 14.99 18.85 7.42
N VAL A 236 16.14 19.25 6.87
CA VAL A 236 16.49 19.01 5.46
C VAL A 236 16.71 17.53 5.20
N GLU A 237 17.42 16.84 6.09
CA GLU A 237 17.65 15.40 6.00
C GLU A 237 16.34 14.61 6.17
N ASN A 238 15.50 14.96 7.16
CA ASN A 238 14.18 14.32 7.29
C ASN A 238 13.26 14.61 6.09
N LEU A 239 13.39 15.76 5.43
CA LEU A 239 12.67 16.04 4.18
C LEU A 239 13.23 15.22 3.00
N GLY A 240 14.54 14.98 2.96
CA GLY A 240 15.20 14.13 1.96
C GLY A 240 14.89 12.64 2.12
N ALA A 241 14.70 12.20 3.36
CA ALA A 241 14.31 10.83 3.68
C ALA A 241 12.77 10.69 3.73
N ILE A 242 12.15 10.76 4.92
CA ILE A 242 10.69 10.57 5.04
C ILE A 242 9.85 11.58 4.24
N GLY A 243 10.34 12.81 4.02
CA GLY A 243 9.62 13.79 3.22
C GLY A 243 9.40 13.35 1.77
N VAL A 244 10.38 12.65 1.17
CA VAL A 244 10.25 12.08 -0.19
C VAL A 244 9.16 11.02 -0.22
N ILE A 245 9.10 10.14 0.78
CA ILE A 245 8.05 9.12 0.91
C ILE A 245 6.67 9.77 1.08
N VAL A 246 6.55 10.80 1.94
CA VAL A 246 5.27 11.52 2.07
C VAL A 246 4.84 12.12 0.73
N GLY A 247 5.79 12.72 0.00
CA GLY A 247 5.51 13.32 -1.30
C GLY A 247 5.10 12.28 -2.35
N HIS A 248 5.78 11.12 -2.36
CA HIS A 248 5.48 9.99 -3.23
C HIS A 248 4.05 9.50 -3.02
N GLU A 249 3.69 9.23 -1.77
CA GLU A 249 2.38 8.68 -1.44
C GLU A 249 1.23 9.69 -1.65
N LEU A 250 1.45 10.97 -1.34
CA LEU A 250 0.48 12.01 -1.71
C LEU A 250 0.40 12.20 -3.23
N GLY A 251 1.50 11.93 -3.94
CA GLY A 251 1.61 11.94 -5.40
C GLY A 251 0.78 10.85 -6.08
N HIS A 252 0.65 9.66 -5.45
CA HIS A 252 -0.34 8.66 -5.87
C HIS A 252 -1.78 9.17 -5.85
N GLY A 253 -2.06 10.29 -5.18
CA GLY A 253 -3.33 11.00 -5.32
C GLY A 253 -3.58 11.57 -6.72
N ILE A 254 -2.54 11.88 -7.48
CA ILE A 254 -2.60 12.61 -8.74
C ILE A 254 -1.85 11.93 -9.90
N ASP A 255 -1.29 10.74 -9.68
CA ASP A 255 -0.71 9.88 -10.72
C ASP A 255 -1.73 9.34 -11.76
N ASP A 256 -1.31 8.42 -12.64
CA ASP A 256 -2.14 7.88 -13.72
C ASP A 256 -3.37 7.09 -13.23
N SER A 257 -3.28 6.48 -12.04
CA SER A 257 -4.33 5.65 -11.43
C SER A 257 -5.19 6.48 -10.48
N GLY A 258 -4.56 7.12 -9.50
CA GLY A 258 -5.14 8.03 -8.54
C GLY A 258 -5.94 9.13 -9.21
N SER A 259 -5.45 9.73 -10.29
CA SER A 259 -6.16 10.82 -10.97
C SER A 259 -7.48 10.41 -11.64
N LYS A 260 -7.85 9.12 -11.64
CA LYS A 260 -9.19 8.62 -12.02
C LYS A 260 -10.24 8.79 -10.92
N TYR A 261 -9.80 9.11 -9.70
CA TYR A 261 -10.64 9.31 -8.51
C TYR A 261 -10.72 10.79 -8.13
N ASP A 262 -11.90 11.26 -7.75
CA ASP A 262 -12.09 12.59 -7.17
C ASP A 262 -11.66 12.66 -5.69
N HIS A 263 -11.67 13.86 -5.10
CA HIS A 263 -11.33 14.06 -3.68
C HIS A 263 -12.22 13.29 -2.66
N GLN A 264 -13.35 12.70 -3.10
CA GLN A 264 -14.20 11.85 -2.26
C GLN A 264 -13.88 10.37 -2.42
N GLY A 265 -12.93 10.02 -3.29
CA GLY A 265 -12.54 8.66 -3.62
C GLY A 265 -13.48 7.97 -4.61
N ARG A 266 -14.25 8.74 -5.40
CA ARG A 266 -15.15 8.20 -6.43
C ARG A 266 -14.48 8.23 -7.78
N VAL A 267 -14.65 7.18 -8.57
CA VAL A 267 -14.24 7.17 -9.98
C VAL A 267 -15.06 8.24 -10.71
N ARG A 268 -14.40 9.29 -11.18
CA ARG A 268 -15.02 10.43 -11.87
C ARG A 268 -13.99 11.08 -12.78
N ASN A 269 -14.36 11.35 -14.03
CA ASN A 269 -13.52 12.18 -14.88
C ASN A 269 -13.66 13.65 -14.46
N TRP A 270 -12.60 14.22 -13.90
CA TRP A 270 -12.53 15.62 -13.47
C TRP A 270 -11.49 16.44 -14.24
N LYS A 271 -10.84 15.83 -15.25
CA LYS A 271 -9.92 16.45 -16.20
C LYS A 271 -10.67 16.72 -17.51
N THR A 272 -10.39 17.85 -18.18
CA THR A 272 -10.85 18.04 -19.57
C THR A 272 -10.11 17.10 -20.53
N ALA A 273 -10.53 17.07 -21.80
CA ALA A 273 -9.82 16.28 -22.81
C ALA A 273 -8.39 16.81 -23.02
N GLU A 274 -8.21 18.13 -22.98
CA GLU A 274 -6.93 18.81 -23.09
C GLU A 274 -6.04 18.49 -21.88
N ASP A 275 -6.59 18.57 -20.66
CA ASP A 275 -5.87 18.19 -19.43
C ASP A 275 -5.38 16.74 -19.49
N LYS A 276 -6.23 15.83 -19.97
CA LYS A 276 -5.86 14.42 -20.14
C LYS A 276 -4.76 14.25 -21.18
N LYS A 277 -4.87 14.94 -22.33
CA LYS A 277 -3.85 14.87 -23.38
C LYS A 277 -2.50 15.36 -22.88
N ASP A 278 -2.46 16.47 -22.14
CA ASP A 278 -1.24 17.03 -21.58
C ASP A 278 -0.66 16.13 -20.48
N PHE A 279 -1.52 15.53 -19.65
CA PHE A 279 -1.12 14.52 -18.66
C PHE A 279 -0.47 13.31 -19.35
N ASP A 280 -1.16 12.70 -20.33
CA ASP A 280 -0.68 11.52 -21.04
C ASP A 280 0.65 11.80 -21.76
N ALA A 281 0.81 12.98 -22.37
CA ALA A 281 2.05 13.37 -23.04
C ALA A 281 3.23 13.54 -22.08
N ARG A 282 2.98 13.96 -20.83
CA ARG A 282 3.99 14.04 -19.78
C ARG A 282 4.32 12.65 -19.22
N ALA A 283 3.30 11.84 -18.95
CA ALA A 283 3.43 10.47 -18.50
C ALA A 283 4.25 9.62 -19.49
N GLN A 284 4.04 9.80 -20.80
CA GLN A 284 4.80 9.09 -21.83
C GLN A 284 6.31 9.32 -21.72
N LYS A 285 6.76 10.49 -21.24
CA LYS A 285 8.20 10.74 -21.06
C LYS A 285 8.81 9.84 -19.98
N PHE A 286 8.05 9.52 -18.93
CA PHE A 286 8.49 8.56 -17.91
C PHE A 286 8.51 7.15 -18.49
N VAL A 287 7.48 6.77 -19.24
CA VAL A 287 7.44 5.48 -19.94
C VAL A 287 8.69 5.32 -20.82
N ASP A 288 8.97 6.28 -21.68
CA ASP A 288 10.10 6.25 -22.61
C ASP A 288 11.44 6.21 -21.86
N LEU A 289 11.59 7.00 -20.79
CA LEU A 289 12.79 7.03 -19.96
C LEU A 289 13.09 5.65 -19.34
N PHE A 290 12.10 5.03 -18.71
CA PHE A 290 12.29 3.75 -18.02
C PHE A 290 12.36 2.56 -18.98
N ASN A 291 11.67 2.62 -20.12
CA ASN A 291 11.88 1.69 -21.23
C ASN A 291 13.33 1.77 -21.74
N GLY A 292 13.91 2.98 -21.82
CA GLY A 292 15.31 3.20 -22.18
C GLY A 292 16.32 2.53 -21.24
N TYR A 293 15.95 2.31 -19.98
CA TYR A 293 16.76 1.59 -18.98
C TYR A 293 16.46 0.08 -18.90
N GLY A 294 15.60 -0.45 -19.79
CA GLY A 294 15.25 -1.87 -19.82
C GLY A 294 14.19 -2.29 -18.79
N HIS A 295 13.47 -1.34 -18.21
CA HIS A 295 12.27 -1.60 -17.42
C HIS A 295 11.03 -1.58 -18.32
N ASN A 296 9.90 -2.06 -17.79
CA ASN A 296 8.59 -1.84 -18.43
C ASN A 296 8.02 -0.53 -17.88
N GLY A 297 8.22 0.56 -18.61
CA GLY A 297 7.88 1.92 -18.18
C GLY A 297 6.37 2.13 -18.01
N GLU A 298 5.53 1.39 -18.74
CA GLU A 298 4.08 1.39 -18.55
C GLU A 298 3.69 0.71 -17.24
N LEU A 299 4.35 -0.40 -16.89
CA LEU A 299 4.10 -1.13 -15.66
C LEU A 299 4.50 -0.32 -14.42
N THR A 300 5.61 0.42 -14.48
CA THR A 300 6.14 1.19 -13.35
C THR A 300 5.68 2.65 -13.34
N LEU A 301 4.78 3.05 -14.25
CA LEU A 301 4.46 4.46 -14.48
C LEU A 301 3.98 5.20 -13.22
N GLY A 302 3.05 4.61 -12.47
CA GLY A 302 2.50 5.22 -11.26
C GLY A 302 3.58 5.48 -10.21
N GLU A 303 4.43 4.47 -9.95
CA GLU A 303 5.58 4.57 -9.04
C GLU A 303 6.59 5.62 -9.51
N ASN A 304 6.90 5.65 -10.81
CA ASN A 304 7.84 6.61 -11.39
C ASN A 304 7.33 8.06 -11.26
N ILE A 305 6.02 8.28 -11.40
CA ILE A 305 5.39 9.58 -11.15
C ILE A 305 5.44 9.90 -9.64
N GLY A 306 5.10 8.94 -8.79
CA GLY A 306 5.19 9.05 -7.34
C GLY A 306 6.59 9.48 -6.89
N ASP A 307 7.63 8.79 -7.33
CA ASP A 307 9.03 9.12 -7.02
C ASP A 307 9.42 10.53 -7.48
N HIS A 308 9.02 10.89 -8.70
CA HIS A 308 9.29 12.22 -9.23
C HIS A 308 8.60 13.31 -8.40
N GLU A 309 7.33 13.13 -8.07
CA GLU A 309 6.58 14.08 -7.24
C GLU A 309 7.12 14.11 -5.81
N GLY A 310 7.50 12.96 -5.26
CA GLY A 310 8.11 12.79 -3.96
C GLY A 310 9.37 13.62 -3.79
N VAL A 311 10.36 13.39 -4.65
CA VAL A 311 11.62 14.14 -4.62
C VAL A 311 11.37 15.63 -4.90
N THR A 312 10.53 15.96 -5.89
CA THR A 312 10.26 17.35 -6.28
C THR A 312 9.65 18.15 -5.13
N PHE A 313 8.55 17.67 -4.55
CA PHE A 313 7.83 18.45 -3.55
C PHE A 313 8.46 18.39 -2.17
N ALA A 314 9.21 17.33 -1.85
CA ALA A 314 10.05 17.31 -0.66
C ALA A 314 11.24 18.28 -0.77
N PHE A 315 11.84 18.39 -1.95
CA PHE A 315 12.89 19.37 -2.22
C PHE A 315 12.36 20.80 -2.10
N ASP A 316 11.23 21.11 -2.73
CA ASP A 316 10.56 22.42 -2.62
C ASP A 316 10.15 22.72 -1.17
N ALA A 317 9.75 21.70 -0.42
CA ALA A 317 9.48 21.84 1.01
C ALA A 317 10.75 22.20 1.78
N ALA A 318 11.89 21.57 1.48
CA ALA A 318 13.18 21.84 2.12
C ALA A 318 13.73 23.22 1.75
N PHE A 319 13.58 23.63 0.49
CA PHE A 319 14.13 24.84 -0.09
C PHE A 319 13.06 25.71 -0.79
N PRO A 320 12.11 26.33 -0.05
CA PRO A 320 11.06 27.16 -0.64
C PRO A 320 11.58 28.34 -1.48
N ASP A 321 12.82 28.76 -1.20
CA ASP A 321 13.60 29.69 -2.02
C ASP A 321 14.94 29.02 -2.36
N ALA A 322 14.97 28.28 -3.46
CA ALA A 322 16.14 27.54 -3.92
C ALA A 322 17.38 28.43 -4.13
N SER A 323 17.20 29.74 -4.36
CA SER A 323 18.32 30.69 -4.50
C SER A 323 19.11 30.89 -3.20
N LYS A 324 18.50 30.55 -2.06
CA LYS A 324 19.10 30.61 -0.72
C LYS A 324 19.60 29.26 -0.23
N ALA A 325 19.42 28.18 -1.01
CA ALA A 325 19.85 26.85 -0.62
C ALA A 325 21.38 26.77 -0.62
N LYS A 326 21.95 26.34 0.51
CA LYS A 326 23.40 26.13 0.60
C LYS A 326 23.76 24.77 -0.02
N PRO A 327 24.86 24.65 -0.79
CA PRO A 327 25.26 23.38 -1.40
C PRO A 327 25.36 22.22 -0.41
N GLU A 328 25.84 22.47 0.80
CA GLU A 328 25.96 21.44 1.84
C GLU A 328 24.59 20.91 2.32
N ASP A 329 23.57 21.76 2.36
CA ASP A 329 22.24 21.33 2.78
C ASP A 329 21.52 20.61 1.63
N VAL A 330 21.73 21.04 0.38
CA VAL A 330 21.27 20.31 -0.81
C VAL A 330 21.88 18.92 -0.86
N GLN A 331 23.18 18.79 -0.58
CA GLN A 331 23.83 17.49 -0.52
C GLN A 331 23.20 16.61 0.56
N LYS A 332 23.01 17.13 1.77
CA LYS A 332 22.34 16.40 2.86
C LYS A 332 20.96 15.89 2.48
N PHE A 333 20.16 16.69 1.75
CA PHE A 333 18.84 16.26 1.28
C PHE A 333 18.94 15.01 0.39
N PHE A 334 19.87 15.00 -0.57
CA PHE A 334 20.00 13.88 -1.52
C PHE A 334 20.76 12.67 -0.98
N THR A 335 21.43 12.79 0.17
CA THR A 335 22.21 11.69 0.80
C THR A 335 21.61 11.18 2.10
N ALA A 336 20.57 11.84 2.62
CA ALA A 336 19.77 11.33 3.73
C ALA A 336 19.06 10.05 3.31
#